data_AF-A0A8S3FDM4-F1
#
_entry.id   AF-A0A8S3FDM4-F1
#
_cell.length_a   1.000
_cell.length_b   1.000
_cell.length_c   1.000
_cell.angle_alpha   90.00
_cell.angle_beta   90.00
_cell.angle_gamma   90.00
#
_symmetry.space_group_name_H-M   'P 1'
#
loop_
_entity.id
_entity.type
_entity.pdbx_description
1 polymer ?
#
loop_
_entity_poly.entity_id
_entity_poly.type
_entity_poly.pdbx_seq_one_letter_code
_entity_poly.pdbx_strand_id
1 'polypeptide(L)'
;MQHSCSRSCQHVDETNVGLWNLHTKIDKYNLQCYNEKHDGSGKEVFRAWDERLDRSKVVESDDDPELLFSIPFNGAVKITGLCVIGENGPSHPNTVKLWSNLPELRFENARGKGHQEISLTYDPSGTL
;
A
#
# COMPACT_ATOMS: atom_id res chain seq x y z
N MET A 1 -2.31 40.42 -17.73
CA MET A 1 -1.87 40.64 -16.33
C MET A 1 -1.30 39.32 -15.84
N GLN A 2 0.01 39.30 -15.59
CA GLN A 2 0.78 38.11 -15.22
C GLN A 2 0.54 37.80 -13.74
N HIS A 3 0.21 36.55 -13.41
CA HIS A 3 0.32 36.04 -12.05
C HIS A 3 1.57 35.13 -12.01
N SER A 4 2.57 35.60 -11.27
CA SER A 4 3.74 34.81 -10.89
C SER A 4 3.39 34.09 -9.59
N CYS A 5 3.33 32.76 -9.63
CA CYS A 5 3.29 31.95 -8.41
C CYS A 5 4.46 30.97 -8.43
N SER A 6 5.52 31.35 -7.71
CA SER A 6 6.71 30.55 -7.44
C SER A 6 6.43 29.54 -6.32
N ARG A 7 5.54 28.58 -6.55
CA ARG A 7 5.37 27.40 -5.70
C ARG A 7 5.17 26.19 -6.59
N SER A 8 6.00 25.18 -6.36
CA SER A 8 5.87 23.86 -6.96
C SER A 8 4.55 23.23 -6.53
N CYS A 9 3.45 23.61 -7.19
CA CYS A 9 2.19 22.88 -7.11
C CYS A 9 2.41 21.59 -7.90
N GLN A 10 2.65 20.49 -7.20
CA GLN A 10 2.52 19.16 -7.79
C GLN A 10 1.04 18.96 -8.12
N HIS A 11 0.66 19.33 -9.34
CA HIS A 11 -0.59 18.85 -9.92
C HIS A 11 -0.43 17.34 -10.06
N VAL A 12 -1.14 16.58 -9.24
CA VAL A 12 -1.30 15.14 -9.45
C VAL A 12 -1.95 15.00 -10.82
N ASP A 13 -1.19 14.48 -11.78
CA ASP A 13 -1.60 14.43 -13.17
C ASP A 13 -2.88 13.56 -13.30
N GLU A 14 -4.01 14.22 -13.57
CA GLU A 14 -5.33 13.60 -13.77
C GLU A 14 -5.37 12.62 -14.96
N THR A 15 -4.30 12.45 -15.73
CA THR A 15 -4.23 11.42 -16.78
C THR A 15 -3.79 10.05 -16.26
N ASN A 16 -3.27 9.94 -15.03
CA ASN A 16 -2.77 8.68 -14.46
C ASN A 16 -3.79 7.87 -13.67
N VAL A 17 -5.04 8.31 -13.54
CA VAL A 17 -6.09 7.59 -12.79
C VAL A 17 -6.30 6.16 -13.34
N GLY A 18 -6.06 5.95 -14.63
CA GLY A 18 -6.09 4.63 -15.27
C GLY A 18 -4.96 3.66 -14.87
N LEU A 19 -3.83 4.17 -14.34
CA LEU A 19 -2.69 3.35 -13.88
C LEU A 19 -2.89 2.78 -12.47
N TRP A 20 -3.81 3.34 -11.68
CA TRP A 20 -4.07 2.96 -10.29
C TRP A 20 -5.23 1.97 -10.15
N ASN A 21 -5.46 1.15 -11.17
CA ASN A 21 -6.61 0.24 -11.30
C ASN A 21 -6.31 -1.21 -10.83
N LEU A 22 -5.11 -1.46 -10.30
CA LEU A 22 -4.70 -2.80 -9.86
C LEU A 22 -5.59 -3.36 -8.75
N HIS A 23 -6.28 -2.50 -7.98
CA HIS A 23 -7.19 -2.95 -6.92
C HIS A 23 -8.30 -3.88 -7.46
N THR A 24 -8.76 -3.70 -8.70
CA THR A 24 -9.76 -4.58 -9.36
C THR A 24 -9.19 -5.94 -9.76
N LYS A 25 -7.86 -6.04 -9.87
CA LYS A 25 -7.14 -7.27 -10.22
C LYS A 25 -6.73 -8.06 -8.99
N ILE A 26 -6.84 -7.51 -7.79
CA ILE A 26 -6.56 -8.22 -6.54
C ILE A 26 -7.65 -9.24 -6.29
N ASP A 27 -7.26 -10.48 -6.06
CA ASP A 27 -8.15 -11.52 -5.57
C ASP A 27 -8.29 -11.39 -4.06
N LYS A 28 -9.29 -10.60 -3.63
CA LYS A 28 -9.60 -10.37 -2.21
C LYS A 28 -10.06 -11.63 -1.48
N TYR A 29 -10.54 -12.64 -2.20
CA TYR A 29 -11.02 -13.89 -1.58
C TYR A 29 -9.83 -14.72 -1.09
N ASN A 30 -8.82 -14.87 -1.94
CA ASN A 30 -7.60 -15.62 -1.61
C ASN A 30 -6.49 -14.78 -0.95
N LEU A 31 -6.66 -13.45 -0.86
CA LEU A 31 -5.74 -12.58 -0.14
C LEU A 31 -5.57 -13.06 1.31
N GLN A 32 -4.34 -13.07 1.80
CA GLN A 32 -4.03 -13.39 3.19
C GLN A 32 -3.27 -12.22 3.82
N CYS A 33 -3.63 -11.88 5.04
CA CYS A 33 -2.88 -10.96 5.89
C CYS A 33 -2.47 -11.72 7.15
N TYR A 34 -1.21 -11.63 7.52
CA TYR A 34 -0.69 -12.25 8.74
C TYR A 34 -0.25 -11.16 9.74
N ASN A 35 -0.40 -11.49 11.02
CA ASN A 35 -0.19 -10.59 12.16
C ASN A 35 -1.17 -9.39 12.20
N GLU A 36 -2.35 -9.54 11.59
CA GLU A 36 -3.44 -8.57 11.78
C GLU A 36 -4.14 -8.82 13.12
N LYS A 37 -4.39 -7.75 13.88
CA LYS A 37 -5.09 -7.78 15.16
C LYS A 37 -6.55 -8.21 15.04
N HIS A 38 -7.17 -7.82 13.94
CA HIS A 38 -8.55 -8.17 13.61
C HIS A 38 -8.55 -9.01 12.33
N ASP A 39 -9.00 -10.26 12.44
CA ASP A 39 -9.08 -11.19 11.32
C ASP A 39 -9.87 -10.59 10.14
N GLY A 40 -9.27 -10.59 8.97
CA GLY A 40 -9.83 -10.05 7.73
C GLY A 40 -9.69 -8.54 7.53
N SER A 41 -9.17 -7.78 8.50
CA SER A 41 -9.00 -6.32 8.38
C SER A 41 -8.01 -5.92 7.26
N GLY A 42 -6.98 -6.72 7.03
CA GLY A 42 -5.99 -6.53 5.97
C GLY A 42 -6.57 -6.66 4.56
N LYS A 43 -7.71 -7.33 4.38
CA LYS A 43 -8.41 -7.38 3.08
C LYS A 43 -9.17 -6.10 2.77
N GLU A 44 -9.58 -5.39 3.82
CA GLU A 44 -10.43 -4.22 3.70
C GLU A 44 -9.67 -2.94 3.35
N VAL A 45 -8.36 -2.91 3.59
CA VAL A 45 -7.51 -1.75 3.27
C VAL A 45 -7.19 -1.58 1.78
N PHE A 46 -7.42 -2.62 0.96
CA PHE A 46 -7.27 -2.52 -0.50
C PHE A 46 -8.52 -1.90 -1.14
N ARG A 47 -8.40 -0.65 -1.58
CA ARG A 47 -9.53 0.17 -2.04
C ARG A 47 -9.34 0.75 -3.44
N ALA A 48 -10.42 1.29 -3.99
CA ALA A 48 -10.36 2.11 -5.19
C ALA A 48 -9.61 3.41 -4.91
N TRP A 49 -9.03 4.00 -5.97
CA TRP A 49 -8.26 5.23 -5.87
C TRP A 49 -9.05 6.39 -5.25
N ASP A 50 -10.34 6.50 -5.57
CA ASP A 50 -11.22 7.55 -5.05
C ASP A 50 -11.47 7.42 -3.54
N GLU A 51 -11.39 6.20 -3.01
CA GLU A 51 -11.60 5.87 -1.60
C GLU A 51 -10.29 5.77 -0.81
N ARG A 52 -9.14 6.10 -1.41
CA ARG A 52 -7.81 5.91 -0.77
C ARG A 52 -7.63 6.69 0.53
N LEU A 53 -8.36 7.79 0.70
CA LEU A 53 -8.33 8.63 1.90
C LEU A 53 -9.37 8.23 2.95
N ASP A 54 -10.18 7.20 2.68
CA ASP A 54 -11.15 6.69 3.64
C ASP A 54 -10.45 5.93 4.77
N ARG A 55 -10.55 6.47 5.98
CA ARG A 55 -9.96 5.92 7.21
C ARG A 55 -10.93 5.04 8.00
N SER A 56 -12.10 4.73 7.47
CA SER A 56 -13.11 3.91 8.14
C SER A 56 -12.68 2.46 8.38
N LYS A 57 -11.75 1.96 7.56
CA LYS A 57 -11.21 0.59 7.64
C LYS A 57 -9.70 0.66 7.57
N VAL A 58 -9.09 0.11 8.61
CA VAL A 58 -7.65 0.13 8.86
C VAL A 58 -7.23 -1.28 9.23
N VAL A 59 -5.94 -1.55 9.07
CA VAL A 59 -5.30 -2.77 9.54
C VAL A 59 -4.32 -2.38 10.62
N GLU A 60 -4.44 -3.03 11.77
CA GLU A 60 -3.54 -2.87 12.90
C GLU A 60 -2.79 -4.18 13.10
N SER A 61 -1.52 -4.09 13.45
CA SER A 61 -0.75 -5.26 13.86
C SER A 61 -1.08 -5.63 15.30
N ASP A 62 -1.01 -6.92 15.64
CA ASP A 62 -1.41 -7.41 16.97
C ASP A 62 -0.29 -7.23 18.01
N ASP A 63 0.72 -8.10 17.97
CA ASP A 63 1.83 -8.11 18.94
C ASP A 63 3.10 -7.44 18.39
N ASP A 64 3.47 -7.77 17.15
CA ASP A 64 4.68 -7.26 16.49
C ASP A 64 4.36 -6.16 15.48
N PRO A 65 5.26 -5.22 15.19
CA PRO A 65 5.03 -4.15 14.20
C PRO A 65 5.05 -4.64 12.73
N GLU A 66 5.34 -5.92 12.48
CA GLU A 66 5.50 -6.49 11.15
C GLU A 66 4.17 -7.03 10.61
N LEU A 67 3.68 -6.50 9.49
CA LEU A 67 2.52 -7.07 8.77
C LEU A 67 2.98 -7.75 7.48
N LEU A 68 2.39 -8.90 7.16
CA LEU A 68 2.68 -9.62 5.92
C LEU A 68 1.41 -9.78 5.08
N PHE A 69 1.46 -9.24 3.87
CA PHE A 69 0.37 -9.34 2.89
C PHE A 69 0.76 -10.31 1.78
N SER A 70 -0.04 -11.36 1.60
CA SER A 70 0.02 -12.23 0.41
C SER A 70 -1.11 -11.83 -0.53
N ILE A 71 -0.76 -11.17 -1.63
CA ILE A 71 -1.70 -10.54 -2.56
C ILE A 71 -1.71 -11.33 -3.88
N PRO A 72 -2.66 -12.27 -4.07
CA PRO A 72 -2.87 -12.90 -5.36
C PRO A 72 -3.56 -11.94 -6.33
N PHE A 73 -3.19 -12.03 -7.61
CA PHE A 73 -3.82 -11.27 -8.70
C PHE A 73 -4.55 -12.20 -9.66
N ASN A 74 -5.73 -11.77 -10.13
CA ASN A 74 -6.58 -12.48 -11.10
C ASN A 74 -6.05 -12.42 -12.55
N GLY A 75 -4.74 -12.29 -12.73
CA GLY A 75 -4.10 -12.20 -14.04
C GLY A 75 -2.67 -11.66 -13.94
N ALA A 76 -1.97 -11.67 -15.08
CA ALA A 76 -0.64 -11.09 -15.17
C ALA A 76 -0.73 -9.56 -15.00
N VAL A 77 0.01 -9.05 -14.03
CA VAL A 77 0.07 -7.61 -13.72
C VAL A 77 1.53 -7.16 -13.62
N LYS A 78 1.75 -5.87 -13.87
CA LYS A 78 3.02 -5.21 -13.60
C LYS A 78 2.78 -4.11 -12.57
N ILE A 79 3.45 -4.23 -11.42
CA ILE A 79 3.40 -3.19 -10.39
C ILE A 79 4.34 -2.07 -10.81
N THR A 80 3.80 -0.88 -11.03
CA THR A 80 4.54 0.34 -11.39
C THR A 80 4.67 1.31 -10.24
N GLY A 81 3.77 1.23 -9.25
CA GLY A 81 3.77 2.08 -8.07
C GLY A 81 3.04 1.41 -6.91
N LEU A 82 3.40 1.81 -5.70
CA LEU A 82 2.77 1.40 -4.45
C LEU A 82 2.48 2.67 -3.64
N CYS A 83 1.24 2.81 -3.18
CA CYS A 83 0.84 3.87 -2.26
C CYS A 83 0.47 3.22 -0.94
N VAL A 84 1.09 3.67 0.16
CA VAL A 84 0.79 3.22 1.52
C VAL A 84 0.37 4.45 2.31
N ILE A 85 -0.83 4.40 2.88
CA ILE A 85 -1.38 5.49 3.69
C ILE A 85 -1.55 4.97 5.11
N GLY A 86 -0.79 5.55 6.03
CA GLY A 86 -0.90 5.28 7.47
C GLY A 86 -1.74 6.32 8.19
N GLU A 87 -2.06 6.05 9.46
CA GLU A 87 -2.64 7.05 10.35
C GLU A 87 -1.62 8.16 10.65
N ASN A 88 -2.11 9.35 11.03
CA ASN A 88 -1.29 10.49 11.46
C ASN A 88 -0.86 10.29 12.94
N GLY A 89 -0.23 9.15 13.22
CA GLY A 89 0.16 8.70 14.56
C GLY A 89 1.55 8.07 14.57
N PRO A 90 2.06 7.65 15.75
CA PRO A 90 3.39 7.03 15.86
C PRO A 90 3.48 5.64 15.22
N SER A 91 2.33 5.01 14.97
CA SER A 91 2.23 3.66 14.41
C SER A 91 2.05 3.73 12.90
N HIS A 92 3.16 3.84 12.17
CA HIS A 92 3.16 3.79 10.71
C HIS A 92 4.29 2.87 10.19
N PRO A 93 4.10 2.22 9.03
CA PRO A 93 5.16 1.42 8.43
C PRO A 93 6.29 2.35 7.98
N ASN A 94 7.53 1.97 8.31
CA ASN A 94 8.73 2.70 7.89
C ASN A 94 9.36 2.10 6.64
N THR A 95 9.22 0.79 6.46
CA THR A 95 9.85 0.03 5.39
C THR A 95 8.86 -0.95 4.81
N VAL A 96 8.82 -1.03 3.48
CA VAL A 96 8.10 -2.07 2.75
C VAL A 96 9.10 -2.90 1.98
N LYS A 97 9.02 -4.21 2.16
CA LYS A 97 9.75 -5.17 1.32
C LYS A 97 8.76 -5.85 0.39
N LEU A 98 9.15 -5.96 -0.88
CA LEU A 98 8.32 -6.56 -1.92
C LEU A 98 8.97 -7.85 -2.41
N TRP A 99 8.15 -8.88 -2.52
CA TRP A 99 8.45 -10.14 -3.17
C TRP A 99 7.40 -10.39 -4.24
N SER A 100 7.82 -11.00 -5.34
CA SER A 100 6.95 -11.27 -6.48
C SER A 100 7.15 -12.71 -6.95
N ASN A 101 6.08 -13.30 -7.50
CA ASN A 101 6.09 -14.65 -8.07
C ASN A 101 6.49 -15.75 -7.05
N LEU A 102 6.08 -15.62 -5.79
CA LEU A 102 6.24 -16.64 -4.77
C LEU A 102 4.90 -17.33 -4.49
N PRO A 103 4.87 -18.67 -4.33
CA PRO A 103 3.64 -19.40 -3.99
C PRO A 103 3.19 -19.10 -2.55
N GLU A 104 4.14 -18.89 -1.65
CA GLU A 104 3.88 -18.52 -0.26
C GLU A 104 5.07 -17.70 0.28
N LEU A 105 4.76 -16.68 1.09
CA LEU A 105 5.75 -15.92 1.85
C LEU A 105 5.37 -15.99 3.33
N ARG A 106 6.35 -16.34 4.17
CA ARG A 106 6.23 -16.40 5.63
C ARG A 106 7.24 -15.45 6.25
N PHE A 107 7.01 -15.02 7.49
CA PHE A 107 7.90 -14.09 8.20
C PHE A 107 9.35 -14.58 8.25
N GLU A 108 9.58 -15.89 8.44
CA GLU A 108 10.92 -16.48 8.45
C GLU A 108 11.70 -16.21 7.16
N ASN A 109 11.03 -16.28 6.00
CA ASN A 109 11.62 -16.02 4.70
C ASN A 109 11.63 -14.51 4.37
N ALA A 110 10.65 -13.76 4.90
CA ALA A 110 10.53 -12.31 4.70
C ALA A 110 11.60 -11.50 5.47
N ARG A 111 12.28 -12.10 6.45
CA ARG A 111 13.44 -11.49 7.12
C ARG A 111 14.63 -11.26 6.20
N GLY A 112 14.72 -12.03 5.10
CA GLY A 112 15.75 -11.88 4.09
C GLY A 112 15.64 -10.60 3.26
N LYS A 113 16.45 -10.55 2.19
CA LYS A 113 16.44 -9.45 1.23
C LYS A 113 15.24 -9.60 0.29
N GLY A 114 14.36 -8.61 0.27
CA GLY A 114 13.27 -8.52 -0.71
C GLY A 114 13.79 -8.27 -2.13
N HIS A 115 12.95 -8.52 -3.15
CA HIS A 115 13.27 -8.09 -4.51
C HIS A 115 13.41 -6.56 -4.58
N GLN A 116 12.57 -5.86 -3.82
CA GLN A 116 12.70 -4.43 -3.57
C GLN A 116 12.49 -4.14 -2.09
N GLU A 117 13.18 -3.14 -1.59
CA GLU A 117 13.03 -2.61 -0.25
C GLU A 117 12.91 -1.09 -0.37
N ILE A 118 11.79 -0.57 0.13
CA ILE A 118 11.40 0.83 -0.04
C ILE A 118 11.25 1.41 1.36
N SER A 119 12.06 2.42 1.67
CA SER A 119 11.84 3.25 2.85
C SER A 119 10.70 4.22 2.56
N LEU A 120 9.62 4.09 3.34
CA LEU A 120 8.48 4.99 3.23
C LEU A 120 8.81 6.33 3.87
N THR A 121 8.39 7.40 3.21
CA THR A 121 8.44 8.73 3.80
C THR A 121 7.11 8.99 4.49
N TYR A 122 7.15 9.50 5.72
CA TYR A 122 5.96 9.90 6.44
C TYR A 122 5.28 11.08 5.72
N ASP A 123 4.15 10.81 5.06
CA ASP A 123 3.32 11.83 4.42
C ASP A 123 1.85 11.68 4.82
N PRO A 124 1.42 12.33 5.91
CA PRO A 124 0.03 12.26 6.37
C PRO A 124 -0.95 13.00 5.44
N SER A 125 -0.44 13.77 4.47
CA SER A 125 -1.23 14.59 3.53
C SER A 125 -1.42 13.97 2.15
N GLY A 126 -0.64 12.94 1.80
CA GLY A 126 -0.71 12.27 0.50
C GLY A 126 -0.38 13.19 -0.68
N THR A 127 0.52 14.15 -0.48
CA THR A 127 0.91 15.16 -1.47
C THR A 127 2.20 14.76 -2.22
N LEU A 128 2.94 13.76 -1.73
CA LEU A 128 4.19 13.25 -2.33
C LEU A 128 3.99 12.35 -3.54
#